data_AF-A0A062UBA3-F1
#
_entry.id   AF-A0A062UBA3-F1
#
_cell.length_a   1.000
_cell.length_b   1.000
_cell.length_c   1.000
_cell.angle_alpha   90.00
_cell.angle_beta   90.00
_cell.angle_gamma   90.00
#
_symmetry.space_group_name_H-M   'P 1'
#
loop_
_entity.id
_entity.type
_entity.pdbx_description
1 polymer ?
#
loop_
_entity_poly.entity_id
_entity_poly.type
_entity_poly.pdbx_seq_one_letter_code
_entity_poly.pdbx_strand_id
1 'polypeptide(L)'
;MDENSDINLEVSGKGFKLEFRTEDDLKEYLSAHQNFCSQFDLKKIQKVEYGRAINQKVDRAKSIVTRVSSYMNSADAKNLIEKEFSENFPPYTTPVAQHLHDIYEQDGPHRFAGALMAYTNYNYTPNFSAPDLLKGFVKLCLYEESIDQVSAAASRKSLEEIRRLYQRRLNSDGKKYEKALTDISETHQQLSTSIENSSFAWNHNFSKFQSQARAKLQDTTSSFLDFQKSYEDSLRLSRPRKYWSKKATDHNKAARRYRLSALGWLVIAGALTVFGLWELFLYAKENFAVSEDQTPLPISLLITLGAMGLVGTSVFFWVGRLLVRLWLSELHLAMDASERVTMIESFLALRASGTVSDEERQLVLAALFRPTQDGIVKDDASADPLITALASRILR
;
A
#
# COMPACT_ATOMS: atom_id res chain seq x y z
N MET A 1 111.76 12.79 17.73
CA MET A 1 110.67 13.37 16.94
C MET A 1 109.49 12.46 17.14
N ASP A 2 108.62 12.86 18.05
CA ASP A 2 107.16 12.84 17.86
C ASP A 2 106.65 13.91 18.81
N GLU A 3 106.19 15.02 18.23
CA GLU A 3 105.59 16.13 18.94
C GLU A 3 104.30 15.62 19.60
N ASN A 4 104.31 15.52 20.92
CA ASN A 4 103.08 15.36 21.69
C ASN A 4 102.31 16.68 21.51
N SER A 5 101.35 16.72 20.57
CA SER A 5 100.62 17.95 20.30
C SER A 5 99.72 18.25 21.49
N ASP A 6 99.97 19.36 22.18
CA ASP A 6 99.12 19.83 23.28
C ASP A 6 97.76 20.26 22.69
N ILE A 7 96.69 19.51 23.00
CA ILE A 7 95.34 19.78 22.47
C ILE A 7 94.50 20.60 23.46
N ASN A 8 94.76 20.49 24.76
CA ASN A 8 94.02 21.15 25.86
C ASN A 8 92.50 21.24 25.57
N LEU A 9 91.84 20.07 25.56
CA LEU A 9 90.43 19.91 25.25
C LEU A 9 89.59 19.79 26.53
N GLU A 10 88.70 20.76 26.77
CA GLU A 10 87.71 20.69 27.84
C GLU A 10 86.34 20.33 27.26
N VAL A 11 85.77 19.20 27.69
CA VAL A 11 84.45 18.68 27.26
C VAL A 11 83.52 18.70 28.47
N SER A 12 82.35 19.32 28.32
CA SER A 12 81.36 19.42 29.40
C SER A 12 79.94 19.13 28.93
N GLY A 13 79.09 18.65 29.83
CA GLY A 13 77.70 18.31 29.50
C GLY A 13 76.87 18.01 30.74
N LYS A 14 75.76 17.29 30.57
CA LYS A 14 74.80 16.97 31.66
C LYS A 14 75.51 16.19 32.78
N GLY A 15 75.92 16.89 33.84
CA GLY A 15 76.51 16.30 35.05
C GLY A 15 77.97 15.86 34.93
N PHE A 16 78.72 16.33 33.92
CA PHE A 16 80.14 15.98 33.78
C PHE A 16 81.00 17.12 33.23
N LYS A 17 82.30 17.07 33.59
CA LYS A 17 83.36 17.92 33.06
C LYS A 17 84.62 17.05 32.92
N LEU A 18 85.17 16.99 31.71
CA LEU A 18 86.37 16.21 31.37
C LEU A 18 87.40 17.12 30.73
N GLU A 19 88.66 16.94 31.09
CA GLU A 19 89.79 17.72 30.57
C GLU A 19 90.83 16.75 30.00
N PHE A 20 91.24 16.96 28.76
CA PHE A 20 92.26 16.17 28.07
C PHE A 20 93.42 17.10 27.68
N ARG A 21 94.62 16.80 28.17
CA ARG A 21 95.79 17.66 27.95
C ARG A 21 96.52 17.27 26.67
N THR A 22 96.65 15.97 26.42
CA THR A 22 97.31 15.42 25.23
C THR A 22 96.35 14.63 24.34
N GLU A 23 96.74 14.41 23.09
CA GLU A 23 96.00 13.55 22.15
C GLU A 23 95.93 12.10 22.62
N ASP A 24 97.00 11.62 23.27
CA ASP A 24 97.08 10.28 23.80
C ASP A 24 96.11 10.08 24.98
N ASP A 25 95.97 11.08 25.88
CA ASP A 25 94.98 11.05 26.97
C ASP A 25 93.55 10.90 26.43
N LEU A 26 93.23 11.63 25.36
CA LEU A 26 91.93 11.57 24.71
C LEU A 26 91.70 10.20 24.05
N LYS A 27 92.68 9.67 23.32
CA LYS A 27 92.59 8.36 22.67
C LYS A 27 92.44 7.24 23.69
N GLU A 28 93.19 7.29 24.79
CA GLU A 28 93.11 6.31 25.88
C GLU A 28 91.71 6.34 26.51
N TYR A 29 91.21 7.53 26.85
CA TYR A 29 89.88 7.69 27.43
C TYR A 29 88.76 7.20 26.50
N LEU A 30 88.80 7.59 25.22
CA LEU A 30 87.79 7.15 24.25
C LEU A 30 87.83 5.64 24.02
N SER A 31 89.02 5.03 24.07
CA SER A 31 89.18 3.58 23.99
C SER A 31 88.60 2.89 25.22
N ALA A 32 88.84 3.43 26.43
CA ALA A 32 88.23 2.94 27.65
C ALA A 32 86.69 3.07 27.63
N HIS A 33 86.17 4.19 27.13
CA HIS A 33 84.74 4.41 26.95
C HIS A 33 84.12 3.43 25.96
N GLN A 34 84.77 3.20 24.82
CA GLN A 34 84.35 2.21 23.84
C GLN A 34 84.32 0.80 24.45
N ASN A 35 85.32 0.42 25.25
CA ASN A 35 85.36 -0.86 25.94
C ASN A 35 84.22 -1.00 26.96
N PHE A 36 83.90 0.07 27.70
CA PHE A 36 82.75 0.10 28.59
C PHE A 36 81.43 -0.11 27.84
N CYS A 37 81.21 0.65 26.76
CA CYS A 37 80.00 0.52 25.94
C CYS A 37 79.89 -0.84 25.24
N SER A 38 81.02 -1.54 25.01
CA SER A 38 81.07 -2.88 24.41
C SER A 38 80.46 -3.97 25.29
N GLN A 39 80.29 -3.73 26.59
CA GLN A 39 79.70 -4.68 27.55
C GLN A 39 78.18 -4.85 27.37
N PHE A 40 77.52 -3.87 26.75
CA PHE A 40 76.07 -3.91 26.51
C PHE A 40 75.74 -4.71 25.21
N ASP A 41 75.20 -5.93 25.36
CA ASP A 41 74.65 -6.75 24.28
C ASP A 41 73.13 -6.59 24.19
N LEU A 42 72.70 -5.90 23.14
CA LEU A 42 71.31 -5.53 22.92
C LEU A 42 70.63 -6.33 21.80
N LYS A 43 71.21 -7.47 21.38
CA LYS A 43 70.59 -8.38 20.39
C LYS A 43 69.19 -8.82 20.80
N LYS A 44 68.97 -9.02 22.11
CA LYS A 44 67.67 -9.46 22.66
C LYS A 44 66.54 -8.46 22.43
N ILE A 45 66.84 -7.16 22.34
CA ILE A 45 65.83 -6.10 22.16
C ILE A 45 65.73 -5.60 20.72
N GLN A 46 66.64 -6.02 19.82
CA GLN A 46 66.76 -5.52 18.44
C GLN A 46 65.46 -5.63 17.61
N LYS A 47 64.61 -6.62 17.89
CA LYS A 47 63.35 -6.86 17.18
C LYS A 47 62.15 -6.06 17.72
N VAL A 48 62.32 -5.37 18.85
CA VAL A 48 61.27 -4.56 19.48
C VAL A 48 61.38 -3.12 18.98
N GLU A 49 60.25 -2.43 18.85
CA GLU A 49 60.13 -1.08 18.26
C GLU A 49 61.19 -0.09 18.77
N TYR A 50 61.43 -0.07 20.09
CA TYR A 50 62.43 0.81 20.70
C TYR A 50 63.87 0.30 20.62
N GLY A 51 64.08 -1.01 20.47
CA GLY A 51 65.40 -1.61 20.56
C GLY A 51 66.32 -1.16 19.43
N ARG A 52 65.78 -0.89 18.25
CA ARG A 52 66.58 -0.36 17.13
C ARG A 52 67.19 1.00 17.44
N ALA A 53 66.42 1.90 18.06
CA ALA A 53 66.88 3.24 18.41
C ALA A 53 67.95 3.21 19.51
N ILE A 54 67.74 2.36 20.52
CA ILE A 54 68.69 2.20 21.64
C ILE A 54 69.98 1.54 21.16
N ASN A 55 69.89 0.51 20.31
CA ASN A 55 71.06 -0.11 19.70
C ASN A 55 71.87 0.92 18.92
N GLN A 56 71.21 1.75 18.11
CA GLN A 56 71.89 2.78 17.33
C GLN A 56 72.64 3.78 18.24
N LYS A 57 72.08 4.15 19.39
CA LYS A 57 72.75 5.06 20.35
C LYS A 57 73.99 4.40 20.96
N VAL A 58 73.89 3.15 21.40
CA VAL A 58 75.02 2.42 21.98
C VAL A 58 76.09 2.12 20.92
N ASP A 59 75.70 1.79 19.69
CA ASP A 59 76.65 1.54 18.59
C ASP A 59 77.40 2.82 18.18
N ARG A 60 76.76 4.00 18.28
CA ARG A 60 77.43 5.29 18.11
C ARG A 60 78.48 5.53 19.19
N ALA A 61 78.19 5.16 20.44
CA ALA A 61 79.16 5.24 21.54
C ALA A 61 80.32 4.24 21.35
N LYS A 62 80.04 3.02 20.88
CA LYS A 62 81.07 2.01 20.54
C LYS A 62 82.00 2.44 19.39
N SER A 63 81.55 3.33 18.51
CA SER A 63 82.33 3.82 17.37
C SER A 63 82.93 5.21 17.57
N ILE A 64 82.91 5.73 18.81
CA ILE A 64 83.35 7.10 19.10
C ILE A 64 84.82 7.35 18.74
N VAL A 65 85.72 6.37 18.96
CA VAL A 65 87.15 6.49 18.65
C VAL A 65 87.36 6.75 17.16
N THR A 66 86.78 5.91 16.29
CA THR A 66 86.88 6.03 14.82
C THR A 66 86.31 7.35 14.31
N ARG A 67 85.24 7.84 14.97
CA ARG A 67 84.56 9.06 14.57
C ARG A 67 85.35 10.28 14.98
N VAL A 68 85.85 10.35 16.21
CA VAL A 68 86.68 11.46 16.68
C VAL A 68 88.00 11.52 15.90
N SER A 69 88.63 10.38 15.60
CA SER A 69 89.86 10.33 14.81
C SER A 69 89.71 10.83 13.36
N SER A 70 88.49 10.97 12.85
CA SER A 70 88.23 11.51 11.50
C SER A 70 88.15 13.03 11.42
N TYR A 71 88.19 13.75 12.54
CA TYR A 71 88.12 15.22 12.56
C TYR A 71 89.52 15.84 12.50
N MET A 72 89.68 16.86 11.66
CA MET A 72 90.98 17.53 11.43
C MET A 72 91.28 18.68 12.41
N ASN A 73 90.34 19.09 13.29
CA ASN A 73 90.57 20.14 14.29
C ASN A 73 89.95 19.79 15.66
N SER A 74 90.47 20.41 16.73
CA SER A 74 90.09 20.13 18.13
C SER A 74 88.68 20.65 18.51
N ALA A 75 88.19 21.70 17.85
CA ALA A 75 86.87 22.27 18.14
C ALA A 75 85.72 21.35 17.66
N ASP A 76 85.86 20.75 16.47
CA ASP A 76 84.87 19.83 15.93
C ASP A 76 84.88 18.50 16.71
N ALA A 77 86.06 18.04 17.14
CA ALA A 77 86.21 16.90 18.04
C ALA A 77 85.51 17.14 19.39
N LYS A 78 85.67 18.33 19.99
CA LYS A 78 84.96 18.74 21.21
C LYS A 78 83.45 18.64 21.03
N ASN A 79 82.92 19.32 20.00
CA ASN A 79 81.49 19.39 19.75
C ASN A 79 80.89 18.00 19.50
N LEU A 80 81.62 17.13 18.79
CA LEU A 80 81.22 15.75 18.61
C LEU A 80 81.12 15.02 19.95
N ILE A 81 82.16 15.08 20.79
CA ILE A 81 82.20 14.34 22.06
C ILE A 81 81.09 14.83 23.00
N GLU A 82 80.90 16.14 23.14
CA GLU A 82 79.83 16.72 23.97
C GLU A 82 78.43 16.27 23.50
N LYS A 83 78.23 16.22 22.18
CA LYS A 83 76.99 15.75 21.58
C LYS A 83 76.77 14.25 21.81
N GLU A 84 77.79 13.43 21.61
CA GLU A 84 77.68 11.98 21.83
C GLU A 84 77.35 11.66 23.29
N PHE A 85 78.01 12.33 24.22
CA PHE A 85 77.76 12.11 25.63
C PHE A 85 76.40 12.60 26.09
N SER A 86 75.88 13.68 25.51
CA SER A 86 74.55 14.20 25.89
C SER A 86 73.40 13.45 25.21
N GLU A 87 73.55 13.07 23.94
CA GLU A 87 72.45 12.54 23.14
C GLU A 87 72.43 11.01 23.06
N ASN A 88 73.56 10.33 23.23
CA ASN A 88 73.63 8.88 22.94
C ASN A 88 73.99 8.05 24.17
N PHE A 89 75.04 8.40 24.92
CA PHE A 89 75.47 7.59 26.06
C PHE A 89 76.36 8.39 27.03
N PRO A 90 76.14 8.36 28.35
CA PRO A 90 76.92 9.15 29.30
C PRO A 90 78.39 8.72 29.36
N PRO A 91 79.33 9.62 29.72
CA PRO A 91 80.73 9.26 29.88
C PRO A 91 80.90 8.18 30.96
N TYR A 92 81.75 7.18 30.72
CA TYR A 92 81.81 5.96 31.55
C TYR A 92 82.26 6.21 33.00
N THR A 93 82.98 7.31 33.23
CA THR A 93 83.45 7.75 34.55
C THR A 93 82.36 8.38 35.40
N THR A 94 81.18 8.65 34.82
CA THR A 94 80.07 9.28 35.55
C THR A 94 79.31 8.26 36.40
N PRO A 95 78.76 8.66 37.57
CA PRO A 95 77.90 7.79 38.37
C PRO A 95 76.68 7.28 37.62
N VAL A 96 76.14 8.10 36.70
CA VAL A 96 75.01 7.74 35.83
C VAL A 96 75.35 6.58 34.90
N ALA A 97 76.54 6.57 34.31
CA ALA A 97 76.99 5.46 33.45
C ALA A 97 77.14 4.16 34.23
N GLN A 98 77.67 4.23 35.46
CA GLN A 98 77.77 3.06 36.35
C GLN A 98 76.38 2.55 36.76
N HIS A 99 75.45 3.45 37.06
CA HIS A 99 74.08 3.05 37.36
C HIS A 99 73.36 2.40 36.18
N LEU A 100 73.58 2.89 34.95
CA LEU A 100 73.07 2.24 33.74
C LEU A 100 73.65 0.83 33.55
N HIS A 101 74.94 0.64 33.84
CA HIS A 101 75.57 -0.67 33.86
C HIS A 101 74.91 -1.60 34.90
N ASP A 102 74.67 -1.13 36.12
CA ASP A 102 73.99 -1.91 37.16
C ASP A 102 72.57 -2.31 36.75
N ILE A 103 71.82 -1.43 36.09
CA ILE A 103 70.49 -1.75 35.54
C ILE A 103 70.60 -2.81 34.45
N TYR A 104 71.61 -2.74 33.57
CA TYR A 104 71.77 -3.75 32.53
C TYR A 104 72.07 -5.14 33.13
N GLU A 105 73.01 -5.22 34.07
CA GLU A 105 73.43 -6.48 34.70
C GLU A 105 72.33 -7.10 35.57
N GLN A 106 71.66 -6.30 36.41
CA GLN A 106 70.68 -6.82 37.38
C GLN A 106 69.29 -7.03 36.77
N ASP A 107 68.89 -6.13 35.86
CA ASP A 107 67.50 -5.94 35.44
C ASP A 107 67.29 -6.24 33.95
N GLY A 108 68.37 -6.41 33.18
CA GLY A 108 68.37 -6.83 31.79
C GLY A 108 68.16 -5.71 30.77
N PRO A 109 68.26 -6.05 29.47
CA PRO A 109 68.41 -5.05 28.39
C PRO A 109 67.15 -4.20 28.16
N HIS A 110 65.96 -4.69 28.51
CA HIS A 110 64.71 -3.93 28.37
C HIS A 110 64.60 -2.78 29.38
N ARG A 111 65.02 -3.00 30.62
CA ARG A 111 65.05 -1.96 31.66
C ARG A 111 66.21 -1.00 31.44
N PHE A 112 67.37 -1.50 31.02
CA PHE A 112 68.46 -0.66 30.56
C PHE A 112 68.03 0.28 29.42
N ALA A 113 67.30 -0.23 28.42
CA ALA A 113 66.78 0.59 27.33
C ALA A 113 65.89 1.73 27.84
N GLY A 114 65.01 1.45 28.81
CA GLY A 114 64.16 2.46 29.43
C GLY A 114 64.97 3.53 30.18
N ALA A 115 66.00 3.10 30.92
CA ALA A 115 66.89 4.00 31.64
C ALA A 115 67.68 4.90 30.66
N LEU A 116 68.28 4.33 29.60
CA LEU A 116 69.00 5.11 28.60
C LEU A 116 68.09 6.11 27.86
N MET A 117 66.81 5.78 27.66
CA MET A 117 65.83 6.74 27.13
C MET A 117 65.61 7.95 28.04
N ALA A 118 65.52 7.72 29.36
CA ALA A 118 65.39 8.80 30.33
C ALA A 118 66.64 9.70 30.30
N TYR A 119 67.84 9.12 30.21
CA TYR A 119 69.08 9.90 30.12
C TYR A 119 69.12 10.79 28.88
N THR A 120 68.84 10.21 27.71
CA THR A 120 68.99 10.87 26.41
C THR A 120 67.81 11.79 26.02
N ASN A 121 66.85 11.99 26.94
CA ASN A 121 65.60 12.71 26.70
C ASN A 121 64.94 12.28 25.38
N TYR A 122 64.89 10.97 25.16
CA TYR A 122 64.43 10.41 23.89
C TYR A 122 62.94 10.72 23.70
N ASN A 123 62.58 11.47 22.64
CA ASN A 123 61.21 11.87 22.26
C ASN A 123 60.34 10.67 21.83
N TYR A 124 60.20 9.69 22.72
CA TYR A 124 59.31 8.55 22.55
C TYR A 124 58.29 8.62 23.67
N THR A 125 57.03 8.77 23.30
CA THR A 125 55.91 8.61 24.23
C THR A 125 56.05 7.23 24.88
N PRO A 126 56.21 7.12 26.21
CA PRO A 126 56.42 5.84 26.86
C PRO A 126 55.29 4.89 26.43
N ASN A 127 55.64 3.82 25.72
CA ASN A 127 54.66 2.81 25.36
C ASN A 127 54.29 2.06 26.66
N PHE A 128 53.16 2.43 27.26
CA PHE A 128 52.65 1.81 28.51
C PHE A 128 52.36 0.31 28.37
N SER A 129 52.43 -0.24 27.16
CA SER A 129 52.31 -1.68 26.87
C SER A 129 53.61 -2.45 27.12
N ALA A 130 54.75 -1.78 27.36
CA ALA A 130 56.05 -2.38 27.64
C ALA A 130 56.47 -2.13 29.11
N PRO A 131 56.02 -2.94 30.08
CA PRO A 131 56.19 -2.66 31.51
C PRO A 131 57.65 -2.60 31.97
N ASP A 132 58.56 -3.37 31.36
CA ASP A 132 59.99 -3.33 31.73
C ASP A 132 60.70 -2.07 31.21
N LEU A 133 60.24 -1.49 30.09
CA LEU A 133 60.76 -0.21 29.59
C LEU A 133 60.40 0.93 30.57
N LEU A 134 59.14 0.98 31.00
CA LEU A 134 58.67 1.98 31.96
C LEU A 134 59.40 1.86 33.31
N LYS A 135 59.61 0.64 33.81
CA LYS A 135 60.37 0.41 35.05
C LYS A 135 61.79 0.93 34.96
N GLY A 136 62.47 0.69 33.83
CA GLY A 136 63.81 1.20 33.58
C GLY A 136 63.88 2.73 33.55
N PHE A 137 62.95 3.36 32.82
CA PHE A 137 62.84 4.82 32.72
C PHE A 137 62.66 5.45 34.11
N VAL A 138 61.69 4.94 34.89
CA VAL A 138 61.42 5.43 36.25
C VAL A 138 62.62 5.21 37.17
N LYS A 139 63.32 4.07 37.05
CA LYS A 139 64.50 3.76 37.89
C LYS A 139 65.62 4.79 37.73
N LEU A 140 65.88 5.25 36.50
CA LEU A 140 66.88 6.31 36.29
C LEU A 140 66.40 7.67 36.80
N CYS A 141 65.14 8.06 36.58
CA CYS A 141 64.61 9.32 37.11
C CYS A 141 64.67 9.37 38.65
N LEU A 142 64.38 8.25 39.32
CA LEU A 142 64.50 8.15 40.79
C LEU A 142 65.95 8.26 41.26
N TYR A 143 66.90 7.72 40.49
CA TYR A 143 68.33 7.85 40.77
C TYR A 143 68.81 9.30 40.61
N GLU A 144 68.45 9.99 39.52
CA GLU A 144 68.83 11.40 39.28
C GLU A 144 68.29 12.32 40.40
N GLU A 145 67.11 12.05 40.95
CA GLU A 145 66.49 12.82 42.03
C GLU A 145 66.95 12.40 43.45
N SER A 146 67.94 11.50 43.57
CA SER A 146 68.50 11.03 44.85
C SER A 146 67.47 10.43 45.83
N ILE A 147 66.45 9.75 45.31
CA ILE A 147 65.30 9.30 46.10
C ILE A 147 65.51 7.85 46.59
N ASP A 148 65.77 7.66 47.90
CA ASP A 148 65.94 6.35 48.57
C ASP A 148 64.60 5.70 49.05
N GLN A 149 64.68 4.47 49.60
CA GLN A 149 63.63 3.56 50.11
C GLN A 149 62.40 4.19 50.80
N VAL A 150 62.46 5.39 51.39
CA VAL A 150 61.26 6.07 51.94
C VAL A 150 60.22 6.39 50.84
N SER A 151 60.68 6.63 49.61
CA SER A 151 59.83 6.84 48.44
C SER A 151 59.17 5.57 47.90
N ALA A 152 59.75 4.40 48.17
CA ALA A 152 59.15 3.12 47.77
C ALA A 152 57.84 2.89 48.55
N ALA A 153 57.76 3.34 49.82
CA ALA A 153 56.54 3.27 50.61
C ALA A 153 55.46 4.26 50.12
N ALA A 154 55.84 5.52 49.83
CA ALA A 154 54.92 6.52 49.27
C ALA A 154 54.41 6.12 47.88
N SER A 155 55.31 5.61 47.02
CA SER A 155 54.97 5.10 45.69
C SER A 155 54.05 3.89 45.78
N ARG A 156 54.32 2.93 46.69
CA ARG A 156 53.42 1.79 46.95
C ARG A 156 52.03 2.24 47.38
N LYS A 157 51.92 3.22 48.29
CA LYS A 157 50.63 3.76 48.74
C LYS A 157 49.86 4.40 47.59
N SER A 158 50.52 5.21 46.76
CA SER A 158 49.89 5.83 45.58
C SER A 158 49.46 4.79 44.53
N LEU A 159 50.27 3.75 44.31
CA LEU A 159 49.95 2.65 43.40
C LEU A 159 48.78 1.80 43.90
N GLU A 160 48.71 1.53 45.21
CA GLU A 160 47.56 0.86 45.82
C GLU A 160 46.29 1.69 45.71
N GLU A 161 46.39 3.01 45.86
CA GLU A 161 45.26 3.93 45.73
C GLU A 161 44.75 4.01 44.28
N ILE A 162 45.66 4.15 43.31
CA ILE A 162 45.34 4.08 41.89
C ILE A 162 44.71 2.73 41.53
N ARG A 163 45.27 1.61 42.04
CA ARG A 163 44.69 0.28 41.84
C ARG A 163 43.27 0.19 42.40
N ARG A 164 43.02 0.71 43.60
CA ARG A 164 41.68 0.75 44.21
C ARG A 164 40.70 1.62 43.41
N LEU A 165 41.15 2.78 42.92
CA LEU A 165 40.34 3.65 42.07
C LEU A 165 40.00 2.96 40.73
N TYR A 166 41.00 2.35 40.10
CA TYR A 166 40.84 1.62 38.86
C TYR A 166 39.87 0.45 39.01
N GLN A 167 40.02 -0.35 40.07
CA GLN A 167 39.15 -1.50 40.33
C GLN A 167 37.71 -1.07 40.66
N ARG A 168 37.52 0.03 41.41
CA ARG A 168 36.19 0.62 41.64
C ARG A 168 35.55 1.09 40.34
N ARG A 169 36.33 1.75 39.48
CA ARG A 169 35.83 2.24 38.19
C ARG A 169 35.47 1.09 37.25
N LEU A 170 36.34 0.11 37.10
CA LEU A 170 36.06 -1.11 36.34
C LEU A 170 34.79 -1.81 36.80
N ASN A 171 34.61 -2.00 38.12
CA ASN A 171 33.42 -2.64 38.65
C ASN A 171 32.15 -1.79 38.44
N SER A 172 32.25 -0.47 38.62
CA SER A 172 31.13 0.45 38.39
C SER A 172 30.72 0.48 36.92
N ASP A 173 31.69 0.53 36.02
CA ASP A 173 31.43 0.60 34.59
C ASP A 173 30.91 -0.76 34.10
N GLY A 174 31.47 -1.88 34.59
CA GLY A 174 30.95 -3.22 34.33
C GLY A 174 29.47 -3.38 34.69
N LYS A 175 29.06 -2.93 35.89
CA LYS A 175 27.64 -2.93 36.30
C LYS A 175 26.75 -2.05 35.42
N LYS A 176 27.25 -0.90 34.97
CA LYS A 176 26.50 -0.01 34.05
C LYS A 176 26.31 -0.67 32.69
N TYR A 177 27.34 -1.32 32.16
CA TYR A 177 27.26 -2.05 30.90
C TYR A 177 26.31 -3.24 30.99
N GLU A 178 26.40 -4.03 32.06
CA GLU A 178 25.49 -5.17 32.28
C GLU A 178 24.04 -4.70 32.34
N LYS A 179 23.75 -3.64 33.12
CA LYS A 179 22.40 -3.05 33.17
C LYS A 179 21.94 -2.55 31.81
N ALA A 180 22.79 -1.83 31.08
CA ALA A 180 22.44 -1.33 29.75
C ALA A 180 22.14 -2.47 28.77
N LEU A 181 22.87 -3.58 28.83
CA LEU A 181 22.62 -4.76 28.02
C LEU A 181 21.28 -5.44 28.37
N THR A 182 20.97 -5.57 29.67
CA THR A 182 19.67 -6.10 30.12
C THR A 182 18.52 -5.20 29.68
N ASP A 183 18.62 -3.88 29.90
CA ASP A 183 17.59 -2.90 29.51
C ASP A 183 17.36 -2.93 27.98
N ILE A 184 18.42 -3.04 27.19
CA ILE A 184 18.33 -3.18 25.72
C ILE A 184 17.64 -4.49 25.33
N SER A 185 18.00 -5.61 25.97
CA SER A 185 17.38 -6.91 25.70
C SER A 185 15.88 -6.94 26.04
N GLU A 186 15.49 -6.40 27.19
CA GLU A 186 14.10 -6.27 27.59
C GLU A 186 13.31 -5.36 26.65
N THR A 187 13.87 -4.21 26.29
CA THR A 187 13.27 -3.28 25.33
C THR A 187 13.08 -3.94 23.97
N HIS A 188 14.09 -4.69 23.49
CA HIS A 188 14.00 -5.42 22.24
C HIS A 188 12.90 -6.49 22.27
N GLN A 189 12.79 -7.24 23.36
CA GLN A 189 11.76 -8.27 23.53
C GLN A 189 10.35 -7.66 23.60
N GLN A 190 10.18 -6.55 24.32
CA GLN A 190 8.90 -5.84 24.37
C GLN A 190 8.52 -5.28 22.99
N LEU A 191 9.48 -4.70 22.28
CA LEU A 191 9.28 -4.18 20.93
C LEU A 191 8.90 -5.30 19.96
N SER A 192 9.60 -6.44 19.98
CA SER A 192 9.29 -7.57 19.10
C SER A 192 7.89 -8.12 19.36
N THR A 193 7.51 -8.33 20.61
CA THR A 193 6.16 -8.79 20.97
C THR A 193 5.08 -7.76 20.59
N SER A 194 5.35 -6.46 20.78
CA SER A 194 4.42 -5.40 20.36
C SER A 194 4.26 -5.35 18.85
N ILE A 195 5.33 -5.53 18.08
CA ILE A 195 5.30 -5.59 16.61
C ILE A 195 4.53 -6.81 16.14
N GLU A 196 4.76 -7.99 16.71
CA GLU A 196 4.05 -9.22 16.37
C GLU A 196 2.54 -9.10 16.64
N ASN A 197 2.17 -8.63 17.83
CA ASN A 197 0.77 -8.43 18.21
C ASN A 197 0.08 -7.39 17.31
N SER A 198 0.77 -6.28 17.02
CA SER A 198 0.24 -5.25 16.13
C SER A 198 0.09 -5.77 14.70
N SER A 199 1.07 -6.54 14.21
CA SER A 199 1.04 -7.15 12.87
C SER A 199 -0.10 -8.16 12.76
N PHE A 200 -0.29 -9.00 13.77
CA PHE A 200 -1.39 -9.96 13.83
C PHE A 200 -2.75 -9.24 13.84
N ALA A 201 -2.92 -8.23 14.70
CA ALA A 201 -4.15 -7.45 14.76
C ALA A 201 -4.43 -6.70 13.44
N TRP A 202 -3.40 -6.13 12.82
CA TRP A 202 -3.52 -5.42 11.55
C TRP A 202 -3.94 -6.36 10.43
N ASN A 203 -3.27 -7.51 10.28
CA ASN A 203 -3.61 -8.52 9.27
C ASN A 203 -5.01 -9.10 9.47
N HIS A 204 -5.39 -9.41 10.71
CA HIS A 204 -6.72 -9.89 11.04
C HIS A 204 -7.81 -8.85 10.72
N ASN A 205 -7.62 -7.60 11.14
CA ASN A 205 -8.59 -6.53 10.87
C ASN A 205 -8.65 -6.17 9.38
N PHE A 206 -7.52 -6.15 8.69
CA PHE A 206 -7.45 -5.87 7.25
C PHE A 206 -8.13 -6.97 6.43
N SER A 207 -7.89 -8.25 6.74
CA SER A 207 -8.57 -9.37 6.08
C SER A 207 -10.08 -9.36 6.33
N LYS A 208 -10.52 -9.03 7.55
CA LYS A 208 -11.94 -8.85 7.89
C LYS A 208 -12.57 -7.67 7.14
N PHE A 209 -11.88 -6.53 7.08
CA PHE A 209 -12.33 -5.38 6.31
C PHE A 209 -12.44 -5.72 4.82
N GLN A 210 -11.43 -6.39 4.25
CA GLN A 210 -11.42 -6.78 2.84
C GLN A 210 -12.57 -7.74 2.50
N SER A 211 -12.85 -8.73 3.37
CA SER A 211 -13.95 -9.66 3.16
C SER A 211 -15.31 -8.98 3.27
N GLN A 212 -15.49 -8.09 4.25
CA GLN A 212 -16.72 -7.29 4.40
C GLN A 212 -16.93 -6.33 3.21
N ALA A 213 -15.87 -5.65 2.76
CA ALA A 213 -15.93 -4.76 1.61
C ALA A 213 -16.29 -5.53 0.33
N ARG A 214 -15.69 -6.69 0.09
CA ARG A 214 -16.04 -7.56 -1.05
C ARG A 214 -17.49 -8.04 -0.97
N ALA A 215 -17.92 -8.54 0.18
CA ALA A 215 -19.30 -9.00 0.37
C ALA A 215 -20.30 -7.86 0.12
N LYS A 216 -20.02 -6.65 0.64
CA LYS A 216 -20.91 -5.50 0.47
C LYS A 216 -20.91 -4.97 -0.96
N LEU A 217 -19.76 -4.95 -1.64
CA LEU A 217 -19.68 -4.58 -3.06
C LEU A 217 -20.44 -5.56 -3.93
N GLN A 218 -20.29 -6.86 -3.68
CA GLN A 218 -21.00 -7.91 -4.41
C GLN A 218 -22.52 -7.80 -4.20
N ASP A 219 -22.97 -7.67 -2.94
CA ASP A 219 -24.37 -7.46 -2.56
C ASP A 219 -24.98 -6.19 -3.19
N THR A 220 -24.23 -5.09 -3.19
CA THR A 220 -24.67 -3.83 -3.80
C THR A 220 -24.74 -3.96 -5.31
N THR A 221 -23.79 -4.64 -5.93
CA THR A 221 -23.76 -4.88 -7.38
C THR A 221 -24.92 -5.76 -7.81
N SER A 222 -25.18 -6.87 -7.12
CA SER A 222 -26.33 -7.74 -7.41
C SER A 222 -27.64 -6.99 -7.23
N SER A 223 -27.80 -6.27 -6.12
CA SER A 223 -29.00 -5.47 -5.86
C SER A 223 -29.23 -4.39 -6.93
N PHE A 224 -28.16 -3.75 -7.41
CA PHE A 224 -28.25 -2.76 -8.49
C PHE A 224 -28.64 -3.39 -9.82
N LEU A 225 -28.07 -4.55 -10.18
CA LEU A 225 -28.44 -5.29 -11.39
C LEU A 225 -29.89 -5.77 -11.35
N ASP A 226 -30.35 -6.28 -10.21
CA ASP A 226 -31.74 -6.68 -10.01
C ASP A 226 -32.71 -5.49 -10.13
N PHE A 227 -32.34 -4.35 -9.53
CA PHE A 227 -33.08 -3.10 -9.68
C PHE A 227 -33.14 -2.64 -11.14
N GLN A 228 -32.00 -2.63 -11.83
CA GLN A 228 -31.92 -2.24 -13.25
C GLN A 228 -32.80 -3.15 -14.11
N LYS A 229 -32.73 -4.47 -13.91
CA LYS A 229 -33.54 -5.45 -14.63
C LYS A 229 -35.01 -5.19 -14.39
N SER A 230 -35.45 -5.07 -13.13
CA SER A 230 -36.85 -4.79 -12.74
C SER A 230 -37.37 -3.47 -13.33
N TYR A 231 -36.52 -2.43 -13.35
CA TYR A 231 -36.85 -1.13 -13.92
C TYR A 231 -37.00 -1.17 -15.45
N GLU A 232 -36.07 -1.79 -16.16
CA GLU A 232 -36.15 -1.97 -17.62
C GLU A 232 -37.39 -2.77 -18.02
N ASP A 233 -37.70 -3.78 -17.24
CA ASP A 233 -38.87 -4.63 -17.38
C ASP A 233 -40.19 -3.88 -17.17
N SER A 234 -40.24 -3.00 -16.18
CA SER A 234 -41.37 -2.09 -15.93
C SER A 234 -41.55 -1.10 -17.09
N LEU A 235 -40.44 -0.58 -17.64
CA LEU A 235 -40.45 0.29 -18.83
C LEU A 235 -40.95 -0.44 -20.08
N ARG A 236 -40.48 -1.67 -20.34
CA ARG A 236 -40.86 -2.49 -21.49
C ARG A 236 -42.36 -2.82 -21.49
N LEU A 237 -42.96 -3.08 -20.33
CA LEU A 237 -44.38 -3.44 -20.20
C LEU A 237 -45.31 -2.22 -20.01
N SER A 238 -44.77 -1.06 -19.64
CA SER A 238 -45.55 0.20 -19.62
C SER A 238 -46.10 0.60 -20.99
N ARG A 239 -45.36 0.28 -22.07
CA ARG A 239 -45.75 0.60 -23.45
C ARG A 239 -46.96 -0.24 -23.93
N PRO A 240 -46.95 -1.58 -23.83
CA PRO A 240 -48.13 -2.42 -24.10
C PRO A 240 -49.36 -2.03 -23.27
N ARG A 241 -49.19 -1.78 -21.96
CA ARG A 241 -50.30 -1.35 -21.09
C ARG A 241 -50.94 -0.07 -21.59
N LYS A 242 -50.14 0.97 -21.88
CA LYS A 242 -50.63 2.24 -22.43
C LYS A 242 -51.33 2.05 -23.78
N TYR A 243 -50.78 1.20 -24.65
CA TYR A 243 -51.38 0.90 -25.95
C TYR A 243 -52.77 0.27 -25.81
N TRP A 244 -52.89 -0.81 -25.04
CA TRP A 244 -54.17 -1.51 -24.86
C TRP A 244 -55.18 -0.68 -24.07
N SER A 245 -54.74 0.08 -23.08
CA SER A 245 -55.59 1.04 -22.37
C SER A 245 -56.16 2.09 -23.32
N LYS A 246 -55.31 2.70 -24.16
CA LYS A 246 -55.78 3.64 -25.18
C LYS A 246 -56.77 2.98 -26.14
N LYS A 247 -56.45 1.78 -26.64
CA LYS A 247 -57.31 1.03 -27.57
C LYS A 247 -58.67 0.68 -26.96
N ALA A 248 -58.71 0.27 -25.68
CA ALA A 248 -59.94 0.04 -24.93
C ALA A 248 -60.78 1.32 -24.84
N THR A 249 -60.16 2.48 -24.60
CA THR A 249 -60.90 3.75 -24.57
C THR A 249 -61.43 4.16 -25.94
N ASP A 250 -60.69 3.90 -27.02
CA ASP A 250 -61.08 4.26 -28.37
C ASP A 250 -62.25 3.39 -28.86
N HIS A 251 -62.19 2.08 -28.63
CA HIS A 251 -63.31 1.15 -28.90
C HIS A 251 -64.53 1.44 -28.03
N ASN A 252 -64.37 1.80 -26.75
CA ASN A 252 -65.50 2.23 -25.90
C ASN A 252 -66.17 3.51 -26.44
N LYS A 253 -65.40 4.47 -26.95
CA LYS A 253 -65.97 5.67 -27.60
C LYS A 253 -66.70 5.29 -28.88
N ALA A 254 -66.15 4.39 -29.70
CA ALA A 254 -66.81 3.90 -30.91
C ALA A 254 -68.11 3.15 -30.59
N ALA A 255 -68.09 2.22 -29.62
CA ALA A 255 -69.26 1.52 -29.11
C ALA A 255 -70.34 2.49 -28.62
N ARG A 256 -69.95 3.54 -27.88
CA ARG A 256 -70.89 4.58 -27.44
C ARG A 256 -71.51 5.31 -28.62
N ARG A 257 -70.74 5.64 -29.67
CA ARG A 257 -71.29 6.26 -30.88
C ARG A 257 -72.30 5.35 -31.57
N TYR A 258 -71.96 4.08 -31.82
CA TYR A 258 -72.90 3.14 -32.45
C TYR A 258 -74.13 2.86 -31.61
N ARG A 259 -74.00 2.81 -30.27
CA ARG A 259 -75.15 2.71 -29.37
C ARG A 259 -76.10 3.90 -29.51
N LEU A 260 -75.56 5.11 -29.55
CA LEU A 260 -76.35 6.33 -29.75
C LEU A 260 -76.97 6.36 -31.15
N SER A 261 -76.23 5.94 -32.19
CA SER A 261 -76.76 5.81 -33.55
C SER A 261 -77.88 4.78 -33.65
N ALA A 262 -77.75 3.63 -32.99
CA ALA A 262 -78.79 2.59 -32.96
C ALA A 262 -80.06 3.09 -32.24
N LEU A 263 -79.90 3.79 -31.11
CA LEU A 263 -81.02 4.39 -30.38
C LEU A 263 -81.71 5.49 -31.22
N GLY A 264 -80.92 6.37 -31.85
CA GLY A 264 -81.44 7.41 -32.73
C GLY A 264 -82.17 6.82 -33.95
N TRP A 265 -81.63 5.76 -34.55
CA TRP A 265 -82.27 5.04 -35.64
C TRP A 265 -83.61 4.43 -35.22
N LEU A 266 -83.68 3.83 -34.03
CA LEU A 266 -84.93 3.28 -33.49
C LEU A 266 -86.00 4.37 -33.32
N VAL A 267 -85.62 5.54 -32.82
CA VAL A 267 -86.54 6.69 -32.69
C VAL A 267 -87.02 7.19 -34.06
N ILE A 268 -86.10 7.35 -35.03
CA ILE A 268 -86.43 7.81 -36.38
C ILE A 268 -87.32 6.80 -37.12
N ALA A 269 -86.96 5.52 -37.11
CA ALA A 269 -87.72 4.45 -37.73
C ALA A 269 -89.13 4.33 -37.10
N GLY A 270 -89.23 4.45 -35.78
CA GLY A 270 -90.50 4.49 -35.06
C GLY A 270 -91.37 5.68 -35.47
N ALA A 271 -90.80 6.88 -35.49
CA ALA A 271 -91.49 8.10 -35.90
C ALA A 271 -91.98 8.03 -37.36
N LEU A 272 -91.13 7.56 -38.28
CA LEU A 272 -91.50 7.36 -39.69
C LEU A 272 -92.61 6.33 -39.86
N THR A 273 -92.58 5.25 -39.06
CA THR A 273 -93.64 4.23 -39.08
C THR A 273 -94.97 4.81 -38.59
N VAL A 274 -94.97 5.54 -37.46
CA VAL A 274 -96.17 6.21 -36.94
C VAL A 274 -96.70 7.25 -37.92
N PHE A 275 -95.82 8.06 -38.52
CA PHE A 275 -96.18 9.05 -39.53
C PHE A 275 -96.78 8.39 -40.78
N GLY A 276 -96.16 7.33 -41.30
CA GLY A 276 -96.69 6.59 -42.45
C GLY A 276 -98.06 5.96 -42.18
N LEU A 277 -98.28 5.43 -40.97
CA LEU A 277 -99.60 4.94 -40.55
C LEU A 277 -100.63 6.06 -40.40
N TRP A 278 -100.21 7.24 -39.94
CA TRP A 278 -101.07 8.42 -39.83
C TRP A 278 -101.52 8.95 -41.20
N GLU A 279 -100.59 9.12 -42.14
CA GLU A 279 -100.89 9.51 -43.52
C GLU A 279 -101.80 8.48 -44.22
N LEU A 280 -101.53 7.18 -44.00
CA LEU A 280 -102.39 6.12 -44.49
C LEU A 280 -103.82 6.21 -43.92
N PHE A 281 -103.96 6.51 -42.63
CA PHE A 281 -105.25 6.71 -41.98
C PHE A 281 -106.01 7.91 -42.56
N LEU A 282 -105.33 9.03 -42.80
CA LEU A 282 -105.92 10.20 -43.45
C LEU A 282 -106.36 9.92 -44.88
N TYR A 283 -105.49 9.28 -45.68
CA TYR A 283 -105.82 8.87 -47.05
C TYR A 283 -107.02 7.92 -47.09
N ALA A 284 -107.06 6.95 -46.18
CA ALA A 284 -108.18 6.01 -46.07
C ALA A 284 -109.48 6.74 -45.68
N LYS A 285 -109.41 7.69 -44.75
CA LYS A 285 -110.55 8.53 -44.35
C LYS A 285 -111.07 9.37 -45.52
N GLU A 286 -110.22 10.08 -46.25
CA GLU A 286 -110.66 10.98 -47.33
C GLU A 286 -111.23 10.23 -48.54
N ASN A 287 -110.68 9.07 -48.88
CA ASN A 287 -111.06 8.35 -50.10
C ASN A 287 -112.12 7.26 -49.86
N PHE A 288 -112.34 6.85 -48.60
CA PHE A 288 -113.25 5.73 -48.28
C PHE A 288 -114.21 6.01 -47.12
N ALA A 289 -114.00 7.07 -46.33
CA ALA A 289 -114.97 7.49 -45.32
C ALA A 289 -115.81 8.65 -45.88
N VAL A 290 -116.85 8.29 -46.65
CA VAL A 290 -118.13 8.99 -46.95
C VAL A 290 -118.54 8.62 -48.38
N SER A 291 -119.09 7.42 -48.56
CA SER A 291 -120.03 7.14 -49.63
C SER A 291 -120.96 6.02 -49.18
N GLU A 292 -122.26 6.29 -49.29
CA GLU A 292 -123.36 5.38 -48.93
C GLU A 292 -123.40 4.12 -49.83
N ASP A 293 -122.66 4.14 -50.95
CA ASP A 293 -122.28 2.96 -51.72
C ASP A 293 -120.93 2.41 -51.24
N GLN A 294 -120.97 1.18 -50.70
CA GLN A 294 -119.81 0.43 -50.22
C GLN A 294 -118.93 -0.02 -51.39
N THR A 295 -118.09 0.85 -51.94
CA THR A 295 -116.99 0.39 -52.81
C THR A 295 -115.86 -0.15 -51.93
N PRO A 296 -115.59 -1.46 -51.93
CA PRO A 296 -114.49 -2.01 -51.14
C PRO A 296 -113.16 -1.42 -51.61
N LEU A 297 -112.24 -1.20 -50.66
CA LEU A 297 -110.85 -0.83 -50.95
C LEU A 297 -110.31 -1.73 -52.07
N PRO A 298 -109.75 -1.17 -53.16
CA PRO A 298 -109.19 -1.99 -54.22
C PRO A 298 -108.07 -2.85 -53.63
N ILE A 299 -108.23 -4.17 -53.73
CA ILE A 299 -107.31 -5.15 -53.16
C ILE A 299 -105.88 -4.91 -53.63
N SER A 300 -105.70 -4.43 -54.87
CA SER A 300 -104.40 -4.03 -55.42
C SER A 300 -103.70 -2.95 -54.60
N LEU A 301 -104.41 -1.92 -54.12
CA LEU A 301 -103.86 -0.83 -53.31
C LEU A 301 -103.43 -1.33 -51.92
N LEU A 302 -104.26 -2.15 -51.27
CA LEU A 302 -103.92 -2.78 -49.99
C LEU A 302 -102.70 -3.68 -50.11
N ILE A 303 -102.58 -4.45 -51.20
CA ILE A 303 -101.41 -5.29 -51.48
C ILE A 303 -100.16 -4.41 -51.70
N THR A 304 -100.24 -3.35 -52.50
CA THR A 304 -99.08 -2.47 -52.75
C THR A 304 -98.61 -1.75 -51.48
N LEU A 305 -99.53 -1.22 -50.68
CA LEU A 305 -99.20 -0.55 -49.42
C LEU A 305 -98.67 -1.53 -48.37
N GLY A 306 -99.27 -2.71 -48.26
CA GLY A 306 -98.79 -3.79 -47.41
C GLY A 306 -97.39 -4.28 -47.81
N ALA A 307 -97.15 -4.46 -49.12
CA ALA A 307 -95.83 -4.82 -49.64
C ALA A 307 -94.79 -3.72 -49.39
N MET A 308 -95.13 -2.45 -49.61
CA MET A 308 -94.22 -1.32 -49.36
C MET A 308 -93.92 -1.15 -47.87
N GLY A 309 -94.92 -1.32 -47.00
CA GLY A 309 -94.73 -1.33 -45.55
C GLY A 309 -93.86 -2.49 -45.08
N LEU A 310 -94.06 -3.69 -45.63
CA LEU A 310 -93.24 -4.87 -45.32
C LEU A 310 -91.79 -4.67 -45.75
N VAL A 311 -91.55 -4.19 -46.97
CA VAL A 311 -90.20 -3.90 -47.47
C VAL A 311 -89.54 -2.79 -46.66
N GLY A 312 -90.26 -1.70 -46.37
CA GLY A 312 -89.75 -0.57 -45.59
C GLY A 312 -89.36 -0.97 -44.17
N THR A 313 -90.25 -1.66 -43.46
CA THR A 313 -89.97 -2.18 -42.11
C THR A 313 -88.84 -3.21 -42.09
N SER A 314 -88.72 -4.06 -43.11
CA SER A 314 -87.62 -5.00 -43.28
C SER A 314 -86.27 -4.27 -43.44
N VAL A 315 -86.21 -3.21 -44.24
CA VAL A 315 -85.01 -2.38 -44.40
C VAL A 315 -84.66 -1.67 -43.10
N PHE A 316 -85.64 -1.10 -42.40
CA PHE A 316 -85.40 -0.46 -41.09
C PHE A 316 -84.85 -1.42 -40.05
N PHE A 317 -85.40 -2.64 -39.99
CA PHE A 317 -84.91 -3.69 -39.12
C PHE A 317 -83.50 -4.13 -39.51
N TRP A 318 -83.21 -4.27 -40.82
CA TRP A 318 -81.88 -4.63 -41.31
C TRP A 318 -80.81 -3.60 -40.92
N VAL A 319 -81.09 -2.30 -41.11
CA VAL A 319 -80.17 -1.22 -40.68
C VAL A 319 -80.00 -1.22 -39.17
N GLY A 320 -81.09 -1.39 -38.41
CA GLY A 320 -81.02 -1.48 -36.94
C GLY A 320 -80.16 -2.64 -36.47
N ARG A 321 -80.32 -3.82 -37.09
CA ARG A 321 -79.50 -5.01 -36.85
C ARG A 321 -78.03 -4.76 -37.14
N LEU A 322 -77.72 -4.07 -38.23
CA LEU A 322 -76.34 -3.71 -38.58
C LEU A 322 -75.71 -2.79 -37.52
N LEU A 323 -76.43 -1.76 -37.07
CA LEU A 323 -75.96 -0.83 -36.04
C LEU A 323 -75.72 -1.54 -34.69
N VAL A 324 -76.62 -2.44 -34.29
CA VAL A 324 -76.45 -3.24 -33.07
C VAL A 324 -75.25 -4.18 -33.20
N ARG A 325 -75.04 -4.82 -34.35
CA ARG A 325 -73.85 -5.66 -34.60
C ARG A 325 -72.56 -4.87 -34.50
N LEU A 326 -72.50 -3.67 -35.09
CA LEU A 326 -71.34 -2.78 -34.99
C LEU A 326 -71.09 -2.33 -33.54
N TRP A 327 -72.15 -2.00 -32.80
CA TRP A 327 -72.04 -1.68 -31.38
C TRP A 327 -71.45 -2.83 -30.57
N LEU A 328 -72.00 -4.05 -30.72
CA LEU A 328 -71.53 -5.23 -30.00
C LEU A 328 -70.08 -5.57 -30.33
N SER A 329 -69.67 -5.40 -31.60
CA SER A 329 -68.28 -5.63 -32.00
C SER A 329 -67.30 -4.67 -31.36
N GLU A 330 -67.60 -3.37 -31.38
CA GLU A 330 -66.77 -2.37 -30.71
C GLU A 330 -66.75 -2.59 -29.19
N LEU A 331 -67.86 -3.01 -28.59
CA LEU A 331 -67.92 -3.35 -27.17
C LEU A 331 -67.04 -4.56 -26.84
N HIS A 332 -67.10 -5.62 -27.65
CA HIS A 332 -66.24 -6.80 -27.50
C HIS A 332 -64.76 -6.45 -27.62
N LEU A 333 -64.39 -5.65 -28.63
CA LEU A 333 -63.02 -5.16 -28.81
C LEU A 333 -62.54 -4.31 -27.61
N ALA A 334 -63.44 -3.50 -27.04
CA ALA A 334 -63.13 -2.72 -25.85
C ALA A 334 -62.91 -3.61 -24.61
N MET A 335 -63.74 -4.64 -24.42
CA MET A 335 -63.60 -5.61 -23.32
C MET A 335 -62.32 -6.42 -23.47
N ASP A 336 -62.03 -6.96 -24.66
CA ASP A 336 -60.78 -7.69 -24.95
C ASP A 336 -59.54 -6.83 -24.65
N ALA A 337 -59.54 -5.57 -25.10
CA ALA A 337 -58.45 -4.66 -24.80
C ALA A 337 -58.31 -4.36 -23.30
N SER A 338 -59.42 -4.26 -22.56
CA SER A 338 -59.41 -4.07 -21.10
C SER A 338 -58.91 -5.31 -20.36
N GLU A 339 -59.30 -6.50 -20.79
CA GLU A 339 -58.83 -7.77 -20.23
C GLU A 339 -57.31 -7.92 -20.40
N ARG A 340 -56.77 -7.53 -21.57
CA ARG A 340 -55.32 -7.50 -21.79
C ARG A 340 -54.59 -6.52 -20.86
N VAL A 341 -55.19 -5.37 -20.53
CA VAL A 341 -54.62 -4.44 -19.54
C VAL A 341 -54.55 -5.09 -18.16
N THR A 342 -55.65 -5.70 -17.70
CA THR A 342 -55.69 -6.41 -16.42
C THR A 342 -54.67 -7.56 -16.38
N MET A 343 -54.52 -8.32 -17.48
CA MET A 343 -53.54 -9.39 -17.58
C MET A 343 -52.10 -8.87 -17.46
N ILE A 344 -51.77 -7.75 -18.11
CA ILE A 344 -50.45 -7.11 -18.00
C ILE A 344 -50.20 -6.64 -16.56
N GLU A 345 -51.18 -6.01 -15.92
CA GLU A 345 -51.05 -5.51 -14.54
C GLU A 345 -50.92 -6.65 -13.53
N SER A 346 -51.71 -7.72 -13.67
CA SER A 346 -51.58 -8.93 -12.85
C SER A 346 -50.23 -9.63 -13.04
N PHE A 347 -49.74 -9.72 -14.27
CA PHE A 347 -48.41 -10.26 -14.56
C PHE A 347 -47.30 -9.43 -13.90
N LEU A 348 -47.41 -8.10 -13.98
CA LEU A 348 -46.47 -7.18 -13.32
C LEU A 348 -46.48 -7.36 -11.80
N ALA A 349 -47.65 -7.51 -11.19
CA ALA A 349 -47.79 -7.75 -9.76
C ALA A 349 -47.16 -9.09 -9.33
N LEU A 350 -47.44 -10.19 -10.05
CA LEU A 350 -46.89 -11.51 -9.77
C LEU A 350 -45.36 -11.57 -9.96
N ARG A 351 -44.84 -10.86 -10.97
CA ARG A 351 -43.40 -10.81 -11.19
C ARG A 351 -42.70 -9.96 -10.13
N ALA A 352 -43.34 -8.88 -9.65
CA ALA A 352 -42.81 -8.08 -8.55
C ALA A 352 -42.74 -8.86 -7.23
N SER A 353 -43.63 -9.83 -7.00
CA SER A 353 -43.55 -10.76 -5.86
C SER A 353 -42.57 -11.93 -6.07
N GLY A 354 -41.76 -11.92 -7.13
CA GLY A 354 -40.72 -12.92 -7.40
C GLY A 354 -41.24 -14.30 -7.79
N THR A 355 -42.50 -14.41 -8.22
CA THR A 355 -43.25 -15.68 -8.26
C THR A 355 -43.44 -16.25 -9.66
N VAL A 356 -42.78 -15.71 -10.69
CA VAL A 356 -43.08 -16.06 -12.09
C VAL A 356 -41.88 -16.69 -12.79
N SER A 357 -42.02 -17.94 -13.26
CA SER A 357 -41.02 -18.65 -14.05
C SER A 357 -41.00 -18.20 -15.52
N ASP A 358 -39.95 -18.56 -16.28
CA ASP A 358 -39.86 -18.22 -17.71
C ASP A 358 -40.92 -18.97 -18.56
N GLU A 359 -41.35 -20.16 -18.14
CA GLU A 359 -42.46 -20.90 -18.76
C GLU A 359 -43.80 -20.18 -18.57
N GLU A 360 -44.07 -19.71 -17.35
CA GLU A 360 -45.29 -18.95 -17.03
C GLU A 360 -45.32 -17.61 -17.78
N ARG A 361 -44.15 -16.98 -17.98
CA ARG A 361 -44.01 -15.79 -18.82
C ARG A 361 -44.39 -16.06 -20.26
N GLN A 362 -43.95 -17.17 -20.86
CA GLN A 362 -44.32 -17.50 -22.24
C GLN A 362 -45.83 -17.74 -22.37
N LEU A 363 -46.44 -18.40 -21.39
CA LEU A 363 -47.88 -18.65 -21.35
C LEU A 363 -48.68 -17.33 -21.32
N VAL A 364 -48.29 -16.40 -20.46
CA VAL A 364 -48.94 -15.09 -20.34
C VAL A 364 -48.76 -14.25 -21.61
N LEU A 365 -47.57 -14.26 -22.21
CA LEU A 365 -47.32 -13.56 -23.47
C LEU A 365 -48.14 -14.16 -24.63
N ALA A 366 -48.27 -15.48 -24.70
CA ALA A 366 -49.09 -16.15 -25.70
C ALA A 366 -50.58 -15.78 -25.56
N ALA A 367 -51.08 -15.68 -24.33
CA ALA A 367 -52.43 -15.20 -24.07
C ALA A 367 -52.61 -13.72 -24.48
N LEU A 368 -51.62 -12.86 -24.19
CA LEU A 368 -51.62 -11.43 -24.51
C LEU A 368 -51.61 -11.10 -26.00
N PHE A 369 -50.95 -11.93 -26.82
CA PHE A 369 -50.82 -11.73 -28.26
C PHE A 369 -51.79 -12.58 -29.09
N ARG A 370 -52.75 -13.25 -28.45
CA ARG A 370 -53.77 -14.00 -29.18
C ARG A 370 -54.58 -13.06 -30.10
N PRO A 371 -54.89 -13.47 -31.35
CA PRO A 371 -55.79 -12.71 -32.21
C PRO A 371 -57.18 -12.57 -31.59
N THR A 372 -57.74 -11.36 -31.60
CA THR A 372 -59.13 -11.13 -31.21
C THR A 372 -60.05 -11.70 -32.28
N GLN A 373 -61.03 -12.52 -31.89
CA GLN A 373 -62.03 -13.03 -32.82
C GLN A 373 -63.19 -12.04 -32.88
N ASP A 374 -63.21 -11.22 -33.91
CA ASP A 374 -64.31 -10.31 -34.16
C ASP A 374 -65.42 -11.12 -34.82
N GLY A 375 -66.48 -11.43 -34.05
CA GLY A 375 -67.58 -12.30 -34.45
C GLY A 375 -68.39 -11.85 -35.68
N ILE A 376 -68.04 -10.72 -36.30
CA ILE A 376 -68.71 -10.16 -37.48
C ILE A 376 -68.45 -10.98 -38.74
N VAL A 377 -67.26 -11.55 -38.93
CA VAL A 377 -66.87 -12.15 -40.23
C VAL A 377 -67.42 -13.56 -40.44
N LYS A 378 -67.84 -14.27 -39.39
CA LYS A 378 -68.31 -15.66 -39.50
C LYS A 378 -69.79 -15.79 -39.88
N ASP A 379 -70.60 -14.77 -39.64
CA ASP A 379 -72.06 -14.84 -39.82
C ASP A 379 -72.52 -14.56 -41.26
N ASP A 380 -71.73 -13.86 -42.07
CA ASP A 380 -72.10 -13.45 -43.44
C ASP A 380 -72.07 -14.61 -44.47
N ALA A 381 -71.56 -15.79 -44.09
CA ALA A 381 -71.53 -16.97 -44.95
C ALA A 381 -72.80 -17.84 -44.86
N SER A 382 -73.80 -17.46 -44.07
CA SER A 382 -75.08 -18.18 -44.01
C SER A 382 -76.03 -17.65 -45.09
N ALA A 383 -75.81 -18.07 -46.33
CA ALA A 383 -76.81 -17.94 -47.38
C ALA A 383 -78.11 -18.60 -46.91
N ASP A 384 -79.19 -17.83 -46.88
CA ASP A 384 -80.52 -18.26 -46.44
C ASP A 384 -80.90 -19.56 -47.18
N PRO A 385 -81.18 -20.69 -46.49
CA PRO A 385 -81.45 -21.98 -47.13
C PRO A 385 -82.54 -21.91 -48.21
N LEU A 386 -83.45 -20.93 -48.08
CA LEU A 386 -84.51 -20.65 -49.03
C LEU A 386 -84.00 -20.19 -50.40
N ILE A 387 -82.98 -19.32 -50.43
CA ILE A 387 -82.40 -18.77 -51.68
C ILE A 387 -81.61 -19.87 -52.41
N THR A 388 -80.88 -20.69 -51.67
CA THR A 388 -80.15 -21.85 -52.19
C THR A 388 -81.11 -22.91 -52.74
N ALA A 389 -82.25 -23.14 -52.08
CA ALA A 389 -83.30 -24.05 -52.54
C ALA A 389 -83.99 -23.55 -53.83
N LEU A 390 -84.28 -22.25 -53.92
CA LEU A 390 -84.88 -21.62 -55.11
C LEU A 390 -83.94 -21.68 -56.33
N ALA A 391 -82.66 -21.38 -56.15
CA ALA A 391 -81.65 -21.46 -57.23
C ALA A 391 -81.52 -22.88 -57.79
N SER A 392 -81.57 -23.91 -56.93
CA SER A 392 -81.48 -25.31 -57.35
C SER A 392 -82.68 -25.82 -58.15
N ARG A 393 -83.83 -25.13 -58.07
CA ARG A 393 -85.08 -25.52 -58.74
C ARG A 393 -85.24 -24.89 -60.13
N ILE A 394 -84.55 -23.77 -60.40
CA ILE A 394 -84.55 -23.07 -61.70
C ILE A 394 -83.50 -23.66 -62.66
N LEU A 395 -82.49 -24.36 -62.12
CA LEU A 395 -81.41 -24.99 -62.90
C LEU A 395 -81.68 -26.47 -63.26
N ARG A 396 -82.95 -26.92 -63.23
CA ARG A 396 -83.33 -28.31 -63.53
C ARG A 396 -84.23 -28.42 -64.74
#